data_AF-A0A919Y153-F1
#
_entry.id   AF-A0A919Y153-F1
#
_cell.length_a   1.000
_cell.length_b   1.000
_cell.length_c   1.000
_cell.angle_alpha   90.00
_cell.angle_beta   90.00
_cell.angle_gamma   90.00
#
_symmetry.space_group_name_H-M   'P 1'
#
loop_
_entity.id
_entity.type
_entity.pdbx_description
1 polymer ?
#
loop_
_entity_poly.entity_id
_entity_poly.type
_entity_poly.pdbx_seq_one_letter_code
_entity_poly.pdbx_strand_id
1 'polypeptide(L)'
;MIYRIGYIDDEDDVVRQFQINMMDDFEVIALKLKESIDDMVEDIIDSKVAGLVVDYNLNSSQSNIHYNGVEVVRELLNTIKDFPCYVLTSFESEAENTLLDPDLIRDKNFVSKEREFFVHKFKTKIESYDKRIELYKQEILGLLELYPNLNSKQEERLIELDDILEKNSNGYKTLPSEVKKISNDARLDRLIQLSEALVNELRDDNDD
;
A
#
# COMPACT_ATOMS: atom_id res chain seq x y z
N MET A 1 2.21 -13.41 -16.82
CA MET A 1 1.26 -13.54 -15.69
C MET A 1 0.28 -12.39 -15.82
N ILE A 2 -1.02 -12.60 -15.63
CA ILE A 2 -2.01 -11.52 -15.67
C ILE A 2 -2.15 -11.00 -14.24
N TYR A 3 -1.90 -9.71 -14.02
CA TYR A 3 -2.05 -9.10 -12.70
C TYR A 3 -3.48 -8.60 -12.51
N ARG A 4 -3.98 -8.71 -11.28
CA ARG A 4 -5.27 -8.18 -10.88
C ARG A 4 -5.11 -6.77 -10.35
N ILE A 5 -5.78 -5.78 -10.94
CA ILE A 5 -5.63 -4.36 -10.58
C ILE A 5 -6.99 -3.76 -10.20
N GLY A 6 -6.98 -2.78 -9.30
CA GLY A 6 -8.16 -2.01 -8.95
C GLY A 6 -8.31 -0.80 -9.88
N TYR A 7 -9.54 -0.51 -10.28
CA TYR A 7 -9.90 0.74 -10.94
C TYR A 7 -11.02 1.43 -10.16
N ILE A 8 -10.86 2.73 -9.88
CA ILE A 8 -11.84 3.57 -9.18
C ILE A 8 -12.16 4.77 -10.06
N ASP A 9 -13.44 4.95 -10.35
CA ASP A 9 -14.00 6.08 -11.09
C ASP A 9 -15.48 6.21 -10.67
N ASP A 10 -16.04 7.41 -10.70
CA ASP A 10 -17.42 7.66 -10.29
C ASP A 10 -18.44 7.36 -11.42
N GLU A 11 -17.96 7.22 -12.66
CA GLU A 11 -18.77 6.91 -13.83
C GLU A 11 -18.65 5.43 -14.26
N ASP A 12 -19.73 4.65 -14.11
CA ASP A 12 -19.79 3.23 -14.48
C ASP A 12 -19.38 2.95 -15.95
N ASP A 13 -19.71 3.85 -16.87
CA ASP A 13 -19.37 3.69 -18.29
C ASP A 13 -17.87 3.88 -18.54
N VAL A 14 -17.21 4.78 -17.80
CA VAL A 14 -15.76 4.96 -17.86
C VAL A 14 -15.05 3.73 -17.28
N VAL A 15 -15.54 3.21 -16.16
CA VAL A 15 -15.07 1.94 -15.56
C VAL A 15 -15.11 0.81 -16.59
N ARG A 16 -16.25 0.62 -17.25
CA ARG A 16 -16.41 -0.45 -18.27
C ARG A 16 -15.45 -0.27 -19.44
N GLN A 17 -15.30 0.96 -19.93
CA GLN A 17 -14.35 1.25 -21.03
C GLN A 17 -12.91 0.92 -20.62
N PHE A 18 -12.51 1.27 -19.41
CA PHE A 18 -11.18 0.95 -18.89
C PHE A 18 -10.99 -0.56 -18.78
N GLN A 19 -11.96 -1.29 -18.24
CA GLN A 19 -11.93 -2.76 -18.17
C GLN A 19 -11.78 -3.40 -19.56
N ILE A 20 -12.54 -2.92 -20.55
CA ILE A 20 -12.46 -3.42 -21.92
C ILE A 20 -11.08 -3.14 -22.52
N ASN A 21 -10.56 -1.92 -22.36
CA ASN A 21 -9.25 -1.55 -22.89
C ASN A 21 -8.10 -2.33 -22.24
N MET A 22 -8.25 -2.80 -21.00
CA MET A 22 -7.17 -3.45 -20.24
C MET A 22 -7.30 -4.98 -20.15
N MET A 23 -8.39 -5.58 -20.66
CA MET A 23 -8.71 -7.00 -20.42
C MET A 23 -7.62 -7.99 -20.87
N ASP A 24 -6.86 -7.66 -21.91
CA ASP A 24 -5.80 -8.55 -22.45
C ASP A 24 -4.55 -8.56 -21.56
N ASP A 25 -4.38 -7.55 -20.71
CA ASP A 25 -3.16 -7.30 -19.95
C ASP A 25 -3.34 -7.43 -18.44
N PHE A 26 -4.53 -7.13 -17.94
CA PHE A 26 -4.88 -7.09 -16.52
C PHE A 26 -6.29 -7.63 -16.26
N GLU A 27 -6.47 -8.25 -15.10
CA GLU A 27 -7.79 -8.50 -14.53
C GLU A 27 -8.22 -7.26 -13.73
N VAL A 28 -9.08 -6.43 -14.33
CA VAL A 28 -9.49 -5.16 -13.71
C VAL A 28 -10.74 -5.33 -12.84
N ILE A 29 -10.59 -5.08 -11.54
CA ILE A 29 -11.70 -5.01 -10.59
C ILE A 29 -12.17 -3.56 -10.49
N ALA A 30 -13.48 -3.35 -10.68
CA ALA A 30 -14.12 -2.10 -10.33
C ALA A 30 -14.31 -2.01 -8.81
N LEU A 31 -13.68 -1.03 -8.17
CA LEU A 31 -13.85 -0.75 -6.75
C LEU A 31 -14.88 0.37 -6.58
N LYS A 32 -15.88 0.14 -5.74
CA LYS A 32 -16.97 1.10 -5.52
C LYS A 32 -16.56 2.13 -4.49
N LEU A 33 -16.81 3.40 -4.80
CA LEU A 33 -16.60 4.51 -3.87
C LEU A 33 -17.34 4.26 -2.53
N LYS A 34 -16.66 4.61 -1.45
CA LYS A 34 -17.16 4.57 -0.07
C LYS A 34 -17.30 6.00 0.44
N GLU A 35 -18.13 6.23 1.44
CA GLU A 35 -18.29 7.60 1.98
C GLU A 35 -17.03 8.07 2.71
N SER A 36 -16.32 7.16 3.40
CA SER A 36 -15.06 7.43 4.07
C SER A 36 -13.87 7.00 3.22
N ILE A 37 -12.81 7.81 3.25
CA ILE A 37 -11.51 7.46 2.65
C ILE A 37 -10.88 6.24 3.35
N ASP A 38 -11.06 6.11 4.66
CA ASP A 38 -10.51 4.99 5.43
C ASP A 38 -11.15 3.67 4.98
N ASP A 39 -12.48 3.64 4.88
CA ASP A 39 -13.23 2.50 4.36
C ASP A 39 -12.83 2.16 2.91
N MET A 40 -12.50 3.18 2.11
CA MET A 40 -12.04 2.99 0.74
C MET A 40 -10.67 2.32 0.69
N VAL A 41 -9.73 2.78 1.54
CA VAL A 41 -8.39 2.18 1.67
C VAL A 41 -8.49 0.74 2.16
N GLU A 42 -9.33 0.46 3.17
CA GLU A 42 -9.58 -0.91 3.64
C GLU A 42 -10.11 -1.82 2.52
N ASP A 43 -11.11 -1.36 1.75
CA ASP A 43 -11.67 -2.13 0.62
C ASP A 43 -10.62 -2.40 -0.48
N ILE A 44 -9.73 -1.43 -0.75
CA ILE A 44 -8.59 -1.62 -1.67
C ILE A 44 -7.68 -2.74 -1.17
N ILE A 45 -7.32 -2.73 0.11
CA ILE A 45 -6.41 -3.73 0.72
C ILE A 45 -7.06 -5.11 0.71
N ASP A 46 -8.32 -5.20 1.10
CA ASP A 46 -9.09 -6.46 1.15
C ASP A 46 -9.36 -7.05 -0.23
N SER A 47 -9.42 -6.20 -1.26
CA SER A 47 -9.58 -6.63 -2.65
C SER A 47 -8.37 -7.39 -3.20
N LYS A 48 -7.19 -7.26 -2.57
CA LYS A 48 -5.93 -7.96 -2.94
C LYS A 48 -5.51 -7.71 -4.38
N VAL A 49 -5.64 -6.46 -4.80
CA VAL A 49 -5.11 -6.00 -6.08
C VAL A 49 -3.60 -5.82 -6.00
N ALA A 50 -2.91 -6.10 -7.11
CA ALA A 50 -1.48 -5.89 -7.25
C ALA A 50 -1.12 -4.41 -7.53
N GLY A 51 -2.11 -3.61 -7.93
CA GLY A 51 -1.96 -2.17 -8.11
C GLY A 51 -3.31 -1.47 -8.25
N LEU A 52 -3.28 -0.15 -8.15
CA LEU A 52 -4.46 0.71 -8.19
C LEU A 52 -4.36 1.78 -9.28
N VAL A 53 -5.44 2.01 -10.00
CA VAL A 53 -5.60 3.17 -10.86
C VAL A 53 -6.87 3.89 -10.43
N VAL A 54 -6.79 5.19 -10.17
CA VAL A 54 -7.92 5.97 -9.67
C VAL A 54 -8.10 7.23 -10.50
N ASP A 55 -9.34 7.60 -10.78
CA ASP A 55 -9.62 8.91 -11.33
C ASP A 55 -9.39 10.01 -10.29
N TYR A 56 -8.87 11.15 -10.71
CA TYR A 56 -8.76 12.33 -9.89
C TYR A 56 -10.13 12.80 -9.39
N ASN A 57 -11.13 12.89 -10.27
CA ASN A 57 -12.38 13.57 -9.99
C ASN A 57 -13.51 12.61 -9.56
N LEU A 58 -13.47 12.17 -8.30
CA LEU A 58 -14.40 11.15 -7.77
C LEU A 58 -15.72 11.71 -7.22
N ASN A 59 -15.88 13.03 -7.17
CA ASN A 59 -17.01 13.69 -6.50
C ASN A 59 -18.04 14.30 -7.47
N SER A 60 -17.90 14.03 -8.77
CA SER A 60 -18.77 14.62 -9.79
C SER A 60 -20.17 14.01 -9.80
N SER A 61 -20.26 12.70 -9.58
CA SER A 61 -21.52 11.95 -9.69
C SER A 61 -22.20 11.65 -8.35
N GLN A 62 -21.45 11.68 -7.23
CA GLN A 62 -21.96 11.28 -5.92
C GLN A 62 -21.75 12.39 -4.88
N SER A 63 -22.84 12.99 -4.38
CA SER A 63 -22.82 14.12 -3.44
C SER A 63 -22.22 13.81 -2.07
N ASN A 64 -22.11 12.53 -1.71
CA ASN A 64 -21.61 12.09 -0.40
C ASN A 64 -20.09 11.85 -0.40
N ILE A 65 -19.44 11.96 -1.56
CA ILE A 65 -17.99 11.78 -1.69
C ILE A 65 -17.32 13.14 -1.58
N HIS A 66 -16.54 13.32 -0.52
CA HIS A 66 -15.85 14.57 -0.23
C HIS A 66 -14.33 14.50 -0.42
N TYR A 67 -13.84 13.41 -1.01
CA TYR A 67 -12.44 13.21 -1.32
C TYR A 67 -12.20 13.02 -2.83
N ASN A 68 -10.97 13.23 -3.27
CA ASN A 68 -10.52 13.02 -4.65
C ASN A 68 -9.53 11.84 -4.76
N GLY A 69 -9.15 11.47 -5.99
CA GLY A 69 -8.24 10.35 -6.22
C GLY A 69 -6.84 10.52 -5.64
N VAL A 70 -6.36 11.76 -5.52
CA VAL A 70 -5.07 12.06 -4.91
C VAL A 70 -5.08 11.79 -3.41
N GLU A 71 -6.19 12.13 -2.74
CA GLU A 71 -6.37 11.84 -1.32
C GLU A 71 -6.37 10.33 -1.08
N VAL A 72 -7.13 9.55 -1.88
CA VAL A 72 -7.15 8.07 -1.80
C VAL A 72 -5.74 7.50 -1.93
N VAL A 73 -4.99 7.92 -2.96
CA VAL A 73 -3.62 7.42 -3.17
C VAL A 73 -2.68 7.82 -2.03
N ARG A 74 -2.81 9.05 -1.51
CA ARG A 74 -2.00 9.49 -0.38
C ARG A 74 -2.25 8.62 0.85
N GLU A 75 -3.51 8.40 1.20
CA GLU A 75 -3.86 7.62 2.39
C GLU A 75 -3.48 6.14 2.23
N LEU A 76 -3.64 5.60 1.02
CA LEU A 76 -3.15 4.28 0.68
C LEU A 76 -1.63 4.17 0.85
N LEU A 77 -0.85 5.17 0.41
CA LEU A 77 0.61 5.16 0.52
C LEU A 77 1.11 5.43 1.95
N ASN A 78 0.34 6.13 2.78
CA ASN A 78 0.57 6.24 4.22
C ASN A 78 0.41 4.89 4.90
N THR A 79 -0.52 4.06 4.42
CA THR A 79 -0.80 2.73 4.96
C THR A 79 0.15 1.66 4.41
N ILE A 80 0.32 1.62 3.09
CA ILE A 80 1.15 0.68 2.33
C ILE A 80 2.14 1.48 1.48
N LYS A 81 3.36 1.65 2.02
CA LYS A 81 4.42 2.38 1.32
C LYS A 81 4.71 1.76 -0.05
N ASP A 82 4.98 2.63 -1.02
CA ASP A 82 5.38 2.30 -2.39
C ASP A 82 4.38 1.45 -3.20
N PHE A 83 3.13 1.31 -2.73
CA PHE A 83 2.12 0.52 -3.41
C PHE A 83 1.95 0.96 -4.88
N PRO A 84 1.92 0.02 -5.86
CA PRO A 84 1.81 0.38 -7.27
C PRO A 84 0.50 1.10 -7.57
N CYS A 85 0.57 2.41 -7.77
CA CYS A 85 -0.61 3.21 -8.07
C CYS A 85 -0.38 4.30 -9.12
N TYR A 86 -1.48 4.73 -9.75
CA TYR A 86 -1.60 5.90 -10.61
C TYR A 86 -2.91 6.65 -10.35
N VAL A 87 -2.84 7.98 -10.41
CA VAL A 87 -4.01 8.86 -10.53
C VAL A 87 -4.13 9.29 -11.99
N LEU A 88 -5.30 9.11 -12.59
CA LEU A 88 -5.61 9.60 -13.92
C LEU A 88 -6.35 10.94 -13.82
N THR A 89 -5.96 11.93 -14.64
CA THR A 89 -6.64 13.23 -14.69
C THR A 89 -6.85 13.67 -16.13
N SER A 90 -7.91 14.43 -16.40
CA SER A 90 -8.11 15.10 -17.70
C SER A 90 -7.43 16.48 -17.76
N PHE A 91 -6.94 17.00 -16.63
CA PHE A 91 -6.29 18.30 -16.52
C PHE A 91 -5.03 18.18 -15.64
N GLU A 92 -3.85 18.12 -16.27
CA GLU A 92 -2.56 18.05 -15.56
C GLU A 92 -2.36 19.26 -14.61
N SER A 93 -2.88 20.44 -14.99
CA SER A 93 -2.72 21.69 -14.24
C SER A 93 -3.37 21.71 -12.86
N GLU A 94 -4.41 20.90 -12.61
CA GLU A 94 -5.03 20.81 -11.28
C GLU A 94 -4.23 19.93 -10.32
N ALA A 95 -3.45 19.01 -10.88
CA ALA A 95 -2.70 18.02 -10.12
C ALA A 95 -1.30 18.53 -9.70
N GLU A 96 -0.76 19.56 -10.37
CA GLU A 96 0.53 20.19 -10.04
C GLU A 96 0.60 20.82 -8.64
N ASN A 97 -0.54 21.17 -8.04
CA ASN A 97 -0.60 21.73 -6.68
C ASN A 97 -0.76 20.68 -5.58
N THR A 98 -0.61 19.39 -5.92
CA THR A 98 -0.79 18.31 -4.95
C THR A 98 0.53 17.91 -4.31
N LEU A 99 0.50 17.52 -3.02
CA LEU A 99 1.65 16.96 -2.30
C LEU A 99 2.05 15.54 -2.78
N LEU A 100 1.46 15.07 -3.87
CA LEU A 100 1.70 13.74 -4.42
C LEU A 100 2.84 13.81 -5.44
N ASP A 101 3.66 12.77 -5.49
CA ASP A 101 4.73 12.68 -6.50
C ASP A 101 4.12 12.82 -7.92
N PRO A 102 4.57 13.78 -8.74
CA PRO A 102 4.11 13.96 -10.11
C PRO A 102 4.20 12.69 -10.96
N ASP A 103 5.11 11.78 -10.62
CA ASP A 103 5.24 10.50 -11.32
C ASP A 103 4.05 9.54 -11.10
N LEU A 104 3.20 9.80 -10.11
CA LEU A 104 1.97 9.06 -9.84
C LEU A 104 0.78 9.59 -10.63
N ILE A 105 0.89 10.78 -11.24
CA ILE A 105 -0.21 11.44 -11.93
C ILE A 105 -0.01 11.29 -13.44
N ARG A 106 -1.05 10.89 -14.17
CA ARG A 106 -1.03 10.70 -15.62
C ARG A 106 -2.29 11.25 -16.29
N ASP A 107 -2.16 11.76 -17.51
CA ASP A 107 -3.32 12.15 -18.30
C ASP A 107 -4.18 10.91 -18.65
N LYS A 108 -5.50 10.99 -18.51
CA LYS A 108 -6.44 9.95 -19.00
C LYS A 108 -6.21 9.63 -20.48
N ASN A 109 -5.93 10.65 -21.29
CA ASN A 109 -5.64 10.51 -22.71
C ASN A 109 -4.36 9.69 -22.97
N PHE A 110 -3.38 9.76 -22.08
CA PHE A 110 -2.14 8.98 -22.22
C PHE A 110 -2.41 7.48 -22.19
N VAL A 111 -3.33 7.03 -21.31
CA VAL A 111 -3.73 5.61 -21.26
C VAL A 111 -4.37 5.16 -22.58
N SER A 112 -5.16 6.02 -23.21
CA SER A 112 -5.81 5.71 -24.49
C SER A 112 -4.86 5.75 -25.70
N LYS A 113 -3.91 6.71 -25.72
CA LYS A 113 -3.00 6.94 -26.85
C LYS A 113 -1.75 6.05 -26.79
N GLU A 114 -1.26 5.76 -25.60
CA GLU A 114 -0.02 5.03 -25.34
C GLU A 114 -0.26 3.80 -24.44
N ARG A 115 -1.36 3.09 -24.71
CA ARG A 115 -1.80 1.91 -23.95
C ARG A 115 -0.67 0.93 -23.64
N GLU A 116 0.07 0.48 -24.65
CA GLU A 116 1.15 -0.51 -24.48
C GLU A 116 2.24 -0.01 -23.54
N PHE A 117 2.57 1.27 -23.63
CA PHE A 117 3.59 1.88 -22.77
C PHE A 117 3.09 2.07 -21.34
N PHE A 118 1.83 2.47 -21.15
CA PHE A 118 1.17 2.49 -19.83
C PHE A 118 1.17 1.10 -19.20
N VAL A 119 0.71 0.08 -19.93
CA VAL A 119 0.69 -1.32 -19.49
C VAL A 119 2.09 -1.77 -19.07
N HIS A 120 3.10 -1.53 -19.92
CA HIS A 120 4.48 -1.91 -19.64
C HIS A 120 5.01 -1.23 -18.37
N LYS A 121 4.81 0.08 -18.24
CA LYS A 121 5.22 0.83 -17.05
C LYS A 121 4.53 0.32 -15.78
N PHE A 122 3.23 0.07 -15.86
CA PHE A 122 2.48 -0.37 -14.69
C PHE A 122 2.87 -1.79 -14.26
N LYS A 123 3.02 -2.73 -15.21
CA LYS A 123 3.57 -4.07 -14.93
C LYS A 123 4.96 -3.99 -14.30
N THR A 124 5.84 -3.14 -14.83
CA THR A 124 7.19 -2.95 -14.27
C THR A 124 7.16 -2.43 -12.84
N LYS A 125 6.21 -1.53 -12.52
CA LYS A 125 6.02 -0.99 -11.17
C LYS A 125 5.54 -2.08 -10.20
N ILE A 126 4.57 -2.90 -10.62
CA ILE A 126 4.09 -4.05 -9.85
C ILE A 126 5.23 -5.04 -9.60
N GLU A 127 6.00 -5.41 -10.63
CA GLU A 127 7.11 -6.35 -10.49
C GLU A 127 8.23 -5.83 -9.58
N SER A 128 8.51 -4.53 -9.65
CA SER A 128 9.50 -3.88 -8.79
C SER A 128 9.05 -3.87 -7.32
N TYR A 129 7.74 -3.72 -7.10
CA TYR A 129 7.13 -3.81 -5.79
C TYR A 129 7.23 -5.23 -5.22
N ASP A 130 6.83 -6.24 -6.00
CA ASP A 130 6.89 -7.65 -5.58
C ASP A 130 8.33 -8.06 -5.23
N LYS A 131 9.32 -7.65 -6.02
CA LYS A 131 10.75 -7.88 -5.71
C LYS A 131 11.16 -7.25 -4.38
N ARG A 132 10.66 -6.05 -4.07
CA ARG A 132 10.96 -5.36 -2.81
C ARG A 132 10.35 -6.10 -1.63
N ILE A 133 9.10 -6.54 -1.75
CA ILE A 133 8.43 -7.38 -0.75
C ILE A 133 9.22 -8.68 -0.51
N GLU A 134 9.76 -9.30 -1.56
CA GLU A 134 10.59 -10.50 -1.42
C GLU A 134 11.92 -10.21 -0.70
N LEU A 135 12.56 -9.07 -0.98
CA LEU A 135 13.75 -8.63 -0.24
C LEU A 135 13.45 -8.42 1.24
N TYR A 136 12.30 -7.82 1.58
CA TYR A 136 11.86 -7.66 2.97
C TYR A 136 11.66 -8.99 3.69
N LYS A 137 11.09 -9.99 3.01
CA LYS A 137 10.99 -11.35 3.58
C LYS A 137 12.36 -11.96 3.83
N GLN A 138 13.29 -11.83 2.90
CA GLN A 138 14.67 -12.33 3.08
C GLN A 138 15.39 -11.61 4.22
N GLU A 139 15.18 -10.30 4.36
CA GLU A 139 15.71 -9.50 5.47
C GLU A 139 15.17 -10.01 6.81
N ILE A 140 13.85 -10.25 6.91
CA ILE A 140 13.23 -10.85 8.10
C ILE A 140 13.85 -12.22 8.40
N LEU A 141 13.98 -13.10 7.41
CA LEU A 141 14.58 -14.43 7.63
C LEU A 141 16.01 -14.32 8.16
N GLY A 142 16.82 -13.40 7.63
CA GLY A 142 18.18 -13.16 8.12
C GLY A 142 18.22 -12.58 9.55
N LEU A 143 17.28 -11.71 9.91
CA LEU A 143 17.14 -11.21 11.29
C LEU A 143 16.75 -12.34 12.25
N LEU A 144 15.86 -13.23 11.83
CA LEU A 144 15.42 -14.36 12.65
C LEU A 144 16.52 -15.39 12.91
N GLU A 145 17.49 -15.56 12.01
CA GLU A 145 18.67 -16.39 12.26
C GLU A 145 19.54 -15.87 13.42
N LEU A 146 19.45 -14.57 13.74
CA LEU A 146 20.18 -13.94 14.84
C LEU A 146 19.41 -13.97 16.17
N TYR A 147 18.12 -14.31 16.16
CA TYR A 147 17.28 -14.38 17.35
C TYR A 147 17.80 -15.47 18.32
N PRO A 148 17.79 -15.24 19.66
CA PRO A 148 17.29 -14.07 20.39
C PRO A 148 18.31 -12.91 20.55
N ASN A 149 19.48 -12.98 19.92
CA ASN A 149 20.58 -12.02 20.14
C ASN A 149 20.51 -10.79 19.22
N LEU A 150 19.31 -10.31 18.92
CA LEU A 150 19.12 -9.10 18.12
C LEU A 150 19.54 -7.87 18.93
N ASN A 151 20.09 -6.86 18.26
CA ASN A 151 20.24 -5.54 18.87
C ASN A 151 18.97 -4.70 18.66
N SER A 152 18.82 -3.61 19.42
CA SER A 152 17.62 -2.77 19.40
C SER A 152 17.25 -2.24 18.01
N LYS A 153 18.23 -1.93 17.14
CA LYS A 153 17.95 -1.47 15.76
C LYS A 153 17.43 -2.61 14.89
N GLN A 154 17.93 -3.82 15.10
CA GLN A 154 17.49 -5.01 14.38
C GLN A 154 16.08 -5.44 14.80
N GLU A 155 15.76 -5.32 16.10
CA GLU A 155 14.39 -5.55 16.60
C GLU A 155 13.40 -4.52 16.04
N GLU A 156 13.76 -3.23 16.06
CA GLU A 156 12.94 -2.17 15.45
C GLU A 156 12.69 -2.44 13.96
N ARG A 157 13.74 -2.83 13.23
CA ARG A 157 13.64 -3.17 11.83
C ARG A 157 12.77 -4.40 11.58
N LEU A 158 12.88 -5.42 12.43
CA LEU A 158 12.04 -6.62 12.36
C LEU A 158 10.55 -6.26 12.50
N ILE A 159 10.21 -5.42 13.49
CA ILE A 159 8.84 -4.95 13.72
C ILE A 159 8.33 -4.13 12.53
N GLU A 160 9.14 -3.18 12.04
CA GLU A 160 8.77 -2.35 10.87
C GLU A 160 8.47 -3.23 9.64
N LEU A 161 9.34 -4.20 9.36
CA LEU A 161 9.18 -5.10 8.22
C LEU A 161 7.95 -5.99 8.38
N ASP A 162 7.67 -6.47 9.59
CA ASP A 162 6.49 -7.30 9.88
C ASP A 162 5.20 -6.49 9.66
N ASP A 163 5.14 -5.25 10.15
CA ASP A 163 4.00 -4.34 9.94
C ASP A 163 3.77 -4.06 8.44
N ILE A 164 4.85 -3.84 7.67
CA ILE A 164 4.78 -3.65 6.22
C ILE A 164 4.22 -4.90 5.54
N LEU A 165 4.66 -6.09 5.96
CA LEU A 165 4.20 -7.35 5.36
C LEU A 165 2.78 -7.72 5.78
N GLU A 166 2.35 -7.42 7.00
CA GLU A 166 0.97 -7.63 7.47
C GLU A 166 -0.04 -6.84 6.65
N LYS A 167 0.25 -5.55 6.42
CA LYS A 167 -0.59 -4.68 5.58
C LYS A 167 -0.58 -5.09 4.11
N ASN A 168 0.43 -5.83 3.68
CA ASN A 168 0.50 -6.45 2.37
C ASN A 168 -0.09 -7.87 2.40
N SER A 169 -1.38 -8.01 2.07
CA SER A 169 -2.09 -9.30 2.18
C SER A 169 -1.39 -10.50 1.51
N ASN A 170 -0.53 -10.29 0.49
CA ASN A 170 0.28 -11.34 -0.14
C ASN A 170 1.61 -11.63 0.58
N GLY A 171 2.20 -10.66 1.26
CA GLY A 171 3.48 -10.79 1.96
C GLY A 171 3.38 -11.71 3.19
N TYR A 172 2.42 -11.42 4.08
CA TYR A 172 2.27 -12.15 5.34
C TYR A 172 1.75 -13.59 5.18
N LYS A 173 0.90 -13.88 4.19
CA LYS A 173 0.38 -15.24 3.97
C LYS A 173 1.46 -16.26 3.61
N THR A 174 2.53 -15.82 2.96
CA THR A 174 3.64 -16.69 2.53
C THR A 174 4.70 -16.94 3.60
N LEU A 175 4.68 -16.19 4.71
CA LEU A 175 5.62 -16.41 5.80
C LEU A 175 5.26 -17.67 6.59
N PRO A 176 6.24 -18.56 6.88
CA PRO A 176 6.02 -19.73 7.73
C PRO A 176 5.41 -19.36 9.09
N SER A 177 4.56 -20.23 9.63
CA SER A 177 3.93 -20.04 10.94
C SER A 177 4.95 -19.86 12.07
N GLU A 178 6.11 -20.50 11.97
CA GLU A 178 7.22 -20.37 12.91
C GLU A 178 7.81 -18.95 12.89
N VAL A 179 7.94 -18.35 11.70
CA VAL A 179 8.43 -16.97 11.54
C VAL A 179 7.48 -15.96 12.20
N LYS A 180 6.18 -16.16 12.06
CA LYS A 180 5.15 -15.31 12.69
C LYS A 180 5.18 -15.41 14.22
N LYS A 181 5.41 -16.61 14.74
CA LYS A 181 5.57 -16.81 16.19
C LYS A 181 6.80 -16.09 16.72
N ILE A 182 7.94 -16.23 16.06
CA ILE A 182 9.19 -15.59 16.52
C ILE A 182 9.08 -14.06 16.44
N SER A 183 8.44 -13.50 15.41
CA SER A 183 8.15 -12.06 15.35
C SER A 183 7.28 -11.60 16.53
N ASN A 184 6.22 -12.35 16.85
CA ASN A 184 5.35 -12.04 17.98
C ASN A 184 6.06 -12.18 19.34
N ASP A 185 6.89 -13.21 19.51
CA ASP A 185 7.69 -13.41 20.72
C ASP A 185 8.71 -12.27 20.89
N ALA A 186 9.36 -11.83 19.80
CA ALA A 186 10.23 -10.65 19.82
C ALA A 186 9.47 -9.35 20.15
N ARG A 187 8.26 -9.16 19.62
CA ARG A 187 7.37 -8.03 19.99
C ARG A 187 7.04 -8.05 21.48
N LEU A 188 6.75 -9.23 22.04
CA LEU A 188 6.45 -9.44 23.46
C LEU A 188 7.67 -9.12 24.34
N ASP A 189 8.85 -9.63 23.99
CA ASP A 189 10.10 -9.37 24.71
C ASP A 189 10.41 -7.86 24.76
N ARG A 190 10.22 -7.15 23.65
CA ARG A 190 10.44 -5.70 23.57
C ARG A 190 9.45 -4.91 24.43
N LEU A 191 8.17 -5.31 24.46
CA LEU A 191 7.16 -4.68 25.32
C LEU A 191 7.50 -4.86 26.81
N ILE A 192 8.03 -6.03 27.19
CA ILE A 192 8.48 -6.29 28.56
C ILE A 192 9.65 -5.36 28.91
N GLN A 193 10.67 -5.26 28.05
CA GLN A 193 11.81 -4.37 28.27
C GLN A 193 11.40 -2.89 28.39
N LEU A 194 10.49 -2.42 27.54
CA LEU A 194 9.95 -1.06 27.61
C LEU A 194 9.17 -0.81 28.91
N SER A 195 8.37 -1.78 29.34
CA SER A 195 7.65 -1.70 30.61
C SER A 195 8.61 -1.66 31.81
N GLU A 196 9.68 -2.45 31.79
CA GLU A 196 10.70 -2.43 32.85
C GLU A 196 11.47 -1.10 32.87
N ALA A 197 11.80 -0.56 31.70
CA ALA A 197 12.44 0.75 31.58
C ALA A 197 11.56 1.87 32.13
N LEU A 198 10.27 1.92 31.77
CA LEU A 198 9.29 2.88 32.30
C LEU A 198 9.11 2.78 33.81
N VAL A 199 9.07 1.56 34.36
CA VAL A 199 8.96 1.35 35.81
C VAL A 199 10.21 1.84 36.54
N ASN A 200 11.39 1.68 35.95
CA ASN A 200 12.63 2.19 36.54
C ASN A 200 12.71 3.71 36.46
N GLU A 201 12.30 4.32 35.35
CA GLU A 201 12.25 5.79 35.18
C GLU A 201 11.29 6.43 36.19
N LEU A 202 10.12 5.83 36.41
CA LEU A 202 9.16 6.27 37.44
C LEU A 202 9.65 6.06 38.88
N ARG A 203 10.60 5.14 39.11
CA ARG A 203 11.20 4.94 40.44
C ARG A 203 12.29 5.98 40.71
N ASP A 204 13.09 6.28 39.71
CA ASP A 204 14.13 7.30 39.81
C ASP A 204 13.54 8.71 40.00
N ASP A 205 12.37 9.00 39.42
CA ASP A 205 11.63 10.28 39.61
C ASP A 205 10.95 10.43 41.00
N ASN A 206 10.82 9.36 41.79
CA ASN A 206 10.21 9.39 43.12
C ASN A 206 11.24 9.41 44.27
N ASP A 207 12.54 9.36 43.96
CA ASP A 207 13.64 9.39 44.92
C ASP A 207 14.37 10.77 45.00
N ASP A 208 13.86 11.80 44.30
CA ASP A 208 14.23 13.23 44.43
C ASP A 208 13.17 14.06 45.19
#